data_AF-A0A1Z4N1G1-F1
#
_entry.id   AF-A0A1Z4N1G1-F1
#
_cell.length_a   1.000
_cell.length_b   1.000
_cell.length_c   1.000
_cell.angle_alpha   90.00
_cell.angle_beta   90.00
_cell.angle_gamma   90.00
#
_symmetry.space_group_name_H-M   'P 1'
#
loop_
_entity.id
_entity.type
_entity.pdbx_description
1 polymer ?
#
loop_
_entity_poly.entity_id
_entity_poly.type
_entity_poly.pdbx_seq_one_letter_code
_entity_poly.pdbx_strand_id
1 'polypeptide(L)'
;MQSLISTFAQYSDIAQPQLEVILSHPLNEFLNSPELTQKLDSLDSPLLKETLPTAGAVLAKELPPFYNWLKNELGVKRVPESPDHTTAWVIGFVHHRESLTNLVDLHRPVPRAALEASIPRLIALFNGVQNAKIRQEWQKAIAILCLVLVVAAREQDKLTVPV
;
A
#
# COMPACT_ATOMS: atom_id res chain seq x y z
N MET A 1 15.48 4.04 -4.82
CA MET A 1 15.39 4.30 -3.36
C MET A 1 14.94 5.74 -3.05
N GLN A 2 15.64 6.79 -3.53
CA GLN A 2 15.20 8.19 -3.33
C GLN A 2 13.79 8.49 -3.85
N SER A 3 13.38 7.88 -4.98
CA SER A 3 12.02 8.07 -5.50
C SER A 3 10.94 7.48 -4.58
N LEU A 4 11.18 6.29 -4.00
CA LEU A 4 10.21 5.63 -3.11
C LEU A 4 10.04 6.38 -1.79
N ILE A 5 11.14 6.81 -1.17
CA ILE A 5 11.10 7.61 0.07
C ILE A 5 10.37 8.92 -0.20
N SER A 6 10.63 9.57 -1.33
CA SER A 6 9.92 10.79 -1.72
C SER A 6 8.44 10.54 -1.96
N THR A 7 8.06 9.42 -2.59
CA THR A 7 6.66 9.02 -2.76
C THR A 7 5.97 8.84 -1.41
N PHE A 8 6.55 8.08 -0.48
CA PHE A 8 5.95 7.95 0.84
C PHE A 8 5.87 9.29 1.57
N ALA A 9 6.94 10.09 1.56
CA ALA A 9 6.94 11.39 2.23
C ALA A 9 5.84 12.32 1.72
N GLN A 10 5.57 12.29 0.41
CA GLN A 10 4.51 13.06 -0.21
C GLN A 10 3.11 12.63 0.20
N TYR A 11 2.86 11.33 0.38
CA TYR A 11 1.51 10.79 0.53
C TYR A 11 1.16 10.31 1.95
N SER A 12 2.13 10.03 2.81
CA SER A 12 1.88 9.48 4.16
C SER A 12 2.09 10.50 5.28
N ASP A 13 2.47 11.75 4.98
CA ASP A 13 2.86 12.77 5.96
C ASP A 13 3.97 12.29 6.91
N ILE A 14 4.93 11.48 6.43
CA ILE A 14 6.08 11.00 7.21
C ILE A 14 7.33 11.68 6.67
N ALA A 15 8.13 12.28 7.56
CA ALA A 15 9.38 12.91 7.16
C ALA A 15 10.37 11.88 6.57
N GLN A 16 11.12 12.26 5.54
CA GLN A 16 12.07 11.36 4.88
C GLN A 16 13.05 10.65 5.84
N PRO A 17 13.67 11.33 6.83
CA PRO A 17 14.56 10.64 7.77
C PRO A 17 13.86 9.56 8.59
N GLN A 18 12.58 9.78 8.93
CA GLN A 18 11.79 8.80 9.68
C GLN A 18 11.39 7.61 8.79
N LEU A 19 11.16 7.83 7.50
CA LEU A 19 10.92 6.73 6.54
C LEU A 19 12.14 5.82 6.40
N GLU A 20 13.35 6.38 6.39
CA GLU A 20 14.57 5.56 6.35
C GLU A 20 14.69 4.64 7.57
N VAL A 21 14.38 5.18 8.76
CA VAL A 21 14.34 4.40 10.00
C VAL A 21 13.28 3.30 9.93
N ILE A 22 12.02 3.65 9.58
CA ILE A 22 10.92 2.68 9.45
C ILE A 22 11.28 1.55 8.48
N LEU A 23 11.82 1.89 7.32
CA LEU A 23 12.18 0.91 6.29
C LEU A 23 13.38 0.03 6.66
N SER A 24 14.06 0.34 7.77
CA SER A 24 15.16 -0.46 8.31
C SER A 24 14.71 -1.46 9.39
N HIS A 25 13.57 -1.21 10.03
CA HIS A 25 13.06 -2.02 11.15
C HIS A 25 12.56 -3.41 10.73
N PRO A 26 12.59 -4.39 11.65
CA PRO A 26 11.83 -5.64 11.52
C PRO A 26 10.33 -5.37 11.37
N LEU A 27 9.62 -6.19 10.61
CA LEU A 27 8.18 -6.00 10.38
C LEU A 27 7.41 -6.05 11.70
N ASN A 28 7.75 -7.00 12.57
CA ASN A 28 7.06 -7.15 13.85
C ASN A 28 7.21 -5.91 14.75
N GLU A 29 8.38 -5.28 14.75
CA GLU A 29 8.58 -4.04 15.50
C GLU A 29 7.76 -2.90 14.90
N PHE A 30 7.73 -2.78 13.57
CA PHE A 30 6.93 -1.76 12.91
C PHE A 30 5.43 -1.95 13.10
N LEU A 31 4.92 -3.18 13.02
CA LEU A 31 3.49 -3.49 13.23
C LEU A 31 3.01 -3.15 14.64
N ASN A 32 3.90 -3.20 15.64
CA ASN A 32 3.61 -2.85 17.02
C ASN A 32 4.04 -1.41 17.39
N SER A 33 4.50 -0.63 16.41
CA SER A 33 5.03 0.71 16.66
C SER A 33 3.92 1.74 16.94
N PRO A 34 4.14 2.66 17.89
CA PRO A 34 3.27 3.82 18.07
C PRO A 34 3.15 4.66 16.79
N GLU A 35 4.23 4.74 16.01
CA GLU A 35 4.28 5.50 14.76
C GLU A 35 3.27 4.97 13.74
N LEU A 36 3.20 3.65 13.52
CA LEU A 36 2.23 3.07 12.59
C LEU A 36 0.80 3.28 13.11
N THR A 37 0.58 3.06 14.40
CA THR A 37 -0.74 3.27 15.04
C THR A 37 -1.22 4.71 14.82
N GLN A 38 -0.38 5.70 15.13
CA GLN A 38 -0.70 7.11 14.92
C GLN A 38 -1.01 7.44 13.46
N LYS A 39 -0.32 6.80 12.50
CA LYS A 39 -0.56 7.05 11.07
C LYS A 39 -1.90 6.47 10.63
N LEU A 40 -2.26 5.27 11.08
CA LEU A 40 -3.56 4.67 10.84
C LEU A 40 -4.69 5.50 11.49
N ASP A 41 -4.49 5.96 12.72
CA ASP A 41 -5.44 6.82 13.44
C ASP A 41 -5.58 8.21 12.80
N SER A 42 -4.58 8.66 12.04
CA SER A 42 -4.63 9.94 11.31
C SER A 42 -5.46 9.90 10.03
N LEU A 43 -5.99 8.73 9.65
CA LEU A 43 -6.90 8.59 8.52
C LEU A 43 -8.29 9.10 8.90
N ASP A 44 -8.93 9.85 8.00
CA ASP A 44 -10.33 10.26 8.10
C ASP A 44 -11.22 9.03 7.82
N SER A 45 -11.29 8.13 8.81
CA SER A 45 -12.06 6.89 8.75
C SER A 45 -13.54 7.12 8.40
N PRO A 46 -14.24 8.16 8.91
CA PRO A 46 -15.58 8.52 8.44
C PRO A 46 -15.62 8.80 6.93
N LEU A 47 -14.70 9.62 6.40
CA LEU A 47 -14.64 9.93 4.98
C LEU A 47 -14.33 8.70 4.13
N LEU A 48 -13.38 7.85 4.56
CA LEU A 48 -13.06 6.61 3.85
C LEU A 48 -14.27 5.68 3.77
N LYS A 49 -15.02 5.54 4.87
CA LYS A 49 -16.27 4.74 4.92
C LYS A 49 -17.35 5.31 4.02
N GLU A 50 -17.57 6.61 4.06
CA GLU A 50 -18.55 7.31 3.21
C GLU A 50 -18.23 7.15 1.72
N THR A 51 -16.94 7.14 1.38
CA THR A 51 -16.47 7.17 -0.01
C THR A 51 -16.03 5.82 -0.55
N LEU A 52 -16.32 4.73 0.15
CA LEU A 52 -16.10 3.35 -0.32
C LEU A 52 -16.67 3.10 -1.73
N PRO A 53 -17.86 3.57 -2.11
CA PRO A 53 -18.36 3.40 -3.48
C PRO A 53 -17.46 4.06 -4.54
N THR A 54 -16.85 5.21 -4.20
CA THR A 54 -15.90 5.90 -5.08
C THR A 54 -14.63 5.07 -5.26
N ALA A 55 -14.07 4.56 -4.17
CA ALA A 55 -12.89 3.69 -4.24
C ALA A 55 -13.19 2.39 -5.00
N GLY A 56 -14.35 1.77 -4.76
CA GLY A 56 -14.77 0.58 -5.50
C GLY A 56 -14.80 0.81 -7.01
N ALA A 57 -15.39 1.93 -7.47
CA ALA A 57 -15.42 2.29 -8.88
C ALA A 57 -14.02 2.55 -9.47
N VAL A 58 -13.15 3.24 -8.73
CA VAL A 58 -11.75 3.46 -9.13
C VAL A 58 -11.01 2.13 -9.27
N LEU A 59 -11.08 1.27 -8.25
CA LEU A 59 -10.37 -0.01 -8.23
C LEU A 59 -10.87 -0.94 -9.33
N ALA A 60 -12.19 -1.03 -9.55
CA ALA A 60 -12.77 -1.84 -10.62
C ALA A 60 -12.27 -1.43 -12.01
N LYS A 61 -12.07 -0.13 -12.23
CA LYS A 61 -11.59 0.42 -13.50
C LYS A 61 -10.07 0.30 -13.66
N GLU A 62 -9.31 0.63 -12.63
CA GLU A 62 -7.87 0.89 -12.74
C GLU A 62 -7.01 -0.33 -12.34
N LEU A 63 -7.54 -1.29 -11.58
CA LEU A 63 -6.78 -2.50 -11.20
C LEU A 63 -6.53 -3.47 -12.38
N PRO A 64 -7.49 -3.77 -13.28
CA PRO A 64 -7.22 -4.66 -14.41
C PRO A 64 -6.02 -4.22 -15.28
N PRO A 65 -5.93 -2.95 -15.75
CA PRO A 65 -4.75 -2.52 -16.49
C PRO A 65 -3.48 -2.46 -15.62
N PHE A 66 -3.61 -2.21 -14.32
CA PHE A 66 -2.49 -2.28 -13.38
C PHE A 66 -1.92 -3.70 -13.24
N TYR A 67 -2.77 -4.73 -13.11
CA TYR A 67 -2.34 -6.13 -13.03
C TYR A 67 -1.69 -6.61 -14.32
N ASN A 68 -2.24 -6.21 -15.48
CA ASN A 68 -1.61 -6.47 -16.77
C ASN A 68 -0.20 -5.87 -16.83
N TRP A 69 -0.04 -4.64 -16.33
CA TRP A 69 1.26 -4.00 -16.26
C TRP A 69 2.23 -4.72 -15.30
N LEU A 70 1.78 -5.12 -14.10
CA LEU A 70 2.60 -5.90 -13.16
C LEU A 70 3.12 -7.19 -13.80
N LYS A 71 2.26 -7.90 -14.53
CA LYS A 71 2.60 -9.17 -15.19
C LYS A 71 3.58 -8.96 -16.34
N ASN A 72 3.32 -7.98 -17.20
CA ASN A 72 4.06 -7.81 -18.45
C ASN A 72 5.35 -7.01 -18.27
N GLU A 73 5.32 -5.94 -17.47
CA GLU A 73 6.48 -5.04 -17.32
C GLU A 73 7.37 -5.42 -16.13
N LEU A 74 6.78 -5.95 -15.05
CA LEU A 74 7.52 -6.30 -13.83
C LEU A 74 7.67 -7.81 -13.63
N GLY A 75 7.15 -8.63 -14.55
CA GLY A 75 7.29 -10.09 -14.50
C GLY A 75 6.63 -10.75 -13.29
N VAL A 76 5.66 -10.08 -12.66
CA VAL A 76 4.96 -10.61 -11.48
C VAL A 76 4.11 -11.81 -11.92
N LYS A 77 4.47 -13.00 -11.44
CA LYS A 77 3.86 -14.27 -11.88
C LYS A 77 2.44 -14.47 -11.34
N ARG A 78 2.16 -13.99 -10.14
CA ARG A 78 0.87 -14.13 -9.46
C ARG A 78 0.25 -12.74 -9.32
N VAL A 79 -0.64 -12.39 -10.24
CA VAL A 79 -1.49 -11.20 -10.16
C VAL A 79 -2.95 -11.65 -10.03
N PRO A 80 -3.82 -10.89 -9.34
CA PRO A 80 -5.23 -11.23 -9.28
C PRO A 80 -5.89 -11.21 -10.66
N GLU A 81 -6.82 -12.14 -10.91
CA GLU A 81 -7.61 -12.21 -12.15
C GLU A 81 -8.76 -11.19 -12.17
N SER A 82 -9.17 -10.68 -11.00
CA SER A 82 -10.25 -9.71 -10.83
C SER A 82 -9.88 -8.65 -9.80
N PRO A 83 -10.36 -7.39 -9.95
CA PRO A 83 -10.26 -6.36 -8.91
C PRO A 83 -10.96 -6.74 -7.60
N ASP A 84 -11.93 -7.66 -7.63
CA ASP A 84 -12.84 -7.93 -6.51
C ASP A 84 -12.12 -8.27 -5.20
N HIS A 85 -11.03 -9.04 -5.27
CA HIS A 85 -10.27 -9.43 -4.08
C HIS A 85 -9.60 -8.21 -3.43
N THR A 86 -8.94 -7.36 -4.21
CA THR A 86 -8.32 -6.14 -3.69
C THR A 86 -9.37 -5.16 -3.19
N THR A 87 -10.49 -5.02 -3.90
CA THR A 87 -11.62 -4.19 -3.46
C THR A 87 -12.21 -4.69 -2.14
N ALA A 88 -12.46 -5.99 -2.00
CA ALA A 88 -12.96 -6.59 -0.77
C ALA A 88 -12.00 -6.40 0.39
N TRP A 89 -10.70 -6.57 0.17
CA TRP A 89 -9.68 -6.35 1.19
C TRP A 89 -9.66 -4.89 1.66
N VAL A 90 -9.69 -3.92 0.74
CA VAL A 90 -9.72 -2.48 1.08
C VAL A 90 -10.97 -2.13 1.88
N ILE A 91 -12.14 -2.66 1.50
CA ILE A 91 -13.39 -2.50 2.26
C ILE A 91 -13.23 -3.10 3.66
N GLY A 92 -12.70 -4.33 3.76
CA GLY A 92 -12.47 -5.01 5.02
C GLY A 92 -11.54 -4.23 5.94
N PHE A 93 -10.45 -3.67 5.41
CA PHE A 93 -9.53 -2.81 6.15
C PHE A 93 -10.22 -1.56 6.71
N VAL A 94 -10.97 -0.83 5.89
CA VAL A 94 -11.71 0.37 6.31
C VAL A 94 -12.75 0.06 7.39
N HIS A 95 -13.26 -1.17 7.41
CA HIS A 95 -14.17 -1.67 8.45
C HIS A 95 -13.48 -2.36 9.63
N HIS A 96 -12.15 -2.34 9.72
CA HIS A 96 -11.36 -3.04 10.74
C HIS A 96 -11.60 -4.56 10.80
N ARG A 97 -11.97 -5.16 9.66
CA ARG A 97 -12.18 -6.61 9.49
C ARG A 97 -10.97 -7.33 8.92
N GLU A 98 -10.00 -6.60 8.40
CA GLU A 98 -8.74 -7.11 7.86
C GLU A 98 -7.57 -6.69 8.73
N SER A 99 -6.61 -7.60 8.91
CA SER A 99 -5.37 -7.32 9.65
C SER A 99 -4.23 -6.96 8.70
N LEU A 100 -3.28 -6.16 9.20
CA LEU A 100 -2.05 -5.86 8.47
C LEU A 100 -1.17 -7.10 8.28
N THR A 101 -1.27 -8.09 9.16
CA THR A 101 -0.61 -9.39 8.98
C THR A 101 -1.17 -10.12 7.76
N ASN A 102 -2.49 -10.16 7.60
CA ASN A 102 -3.12 -10.78 6.42
C ASN A 102 -2.74 -10.03 5.13
N LEU A 103 -2.65 -8.70 5.17
CA LEU A 103 -2.16 -7.90 4.05
C LEU A 103 -0.76 -8.35 3.60
N VAL A 104 0.16 -8.51 4.56
CA VAL A 104 1.53 -8.96 4.29
C VAL A 104 1.55 -10.37 3.72
N ASP A 105 0.78 -11.30 4.31
CA ASP A 105 0.72 -12.68 3.86
C ASP A 105 0.24 -12.79 2.40
N LEU A 106 -0.78 -12.02 2.04
CA LEU A 106 -1.32 -11.97 0.68
C LEU A 106 -0.30 -11.47 -0.35
N HIS A 107 0.57 -10.53 0.05
CA HIS A 107 1.53 -9.88 -0.86
C HIS A 107 2.94 -10.47 -0.80
N ARG A 108 3.22 -11.39 0.14
CA ARG A 108 4.52 -12.10 0.27
C ARG A 108 5.07 -12.67 -1.06
N PRO A 109 4.25 -13.19 -2.00
CA PRO A 109 4.77 -13.70 -3.27
C PRO A 109 5.28 -12.64 -4.25
N VAL A 110 5.01 -11.34 -4.02
CA VAL A 110 5.43 -10.25 -4.91
C VAL A 110 6.89 -9.90 -4.64
N PRO A 111 7.79 -9.95 -5.65
CA PRO A 111 9.19 -9.59 -5.46
C PRO A 111 9.35 -8.13 -4.99
N ARG A 112 10.26 -7.86 -4.05
CA ARG A 112 10.49 -6.51 -3.49
C ARG A 112 10.66 -5.44 -4.58
N ALA A 113 11.51 -5.69 -5.58
CA ALA A 113 11.76 -4.72 -6.64
C ALA A 113 10.49 -4.37 -7.43
N ALA A 114 9.64 -5.37 -7.71
CA ALA A 114 8.37 -5.16 -8.40
C ALA A 114 7.37 -4.43 -7.50
N LEU A 115 7.28 -4.80 -6.21
CA LEU A 115 6.46 -4.10 -5.24
C LEU A 115 6.84 -2.62 -5.15
N GLU A 116 8.11 -2.30 -4.87
CA GLU A 116 8.58 -0.92 -4.74
C GLU A 116 8.34 -0.09 -6.01
N ALA A 117 8.54 -0.68 -7.20
CA ALA A 117 8.29 -0.01 -8.48
C ALA A 117 6.79 0.25 -8.74
N SER A 118 5.90 -0.56 -8.16
CA SER A 118 4.46 -0.45 -8.39
C SER A 118 3.77 0.63 -7.55
N ILE A 119 4.37 1.03 -6.43
CA ILE A 119 3.73 1.90 -5.41
C ILE A 119 3.29 3.26 -5.96
N PRO A 120 4.11 4.00 -6.72
CA PRO A 120 3.67 5.27 -7.31
C PRO A 120 2.42 5.10 -8.17
N ARG A 121 2.32 3.98 -8.90
CA ARG A 121 1.18 3.68 -9.77
C ARG A 121 -0.06 3.28 -8.97
N LEU A 122 0.09 2.52 -7.89
CA LEU A 122 -1.00 2.16 -6.96
C LEU A 122 -1.63 3.40 -6.31
N ILE A 123 -0.80 4.34 -5.85
CA ILE A 123 -1.28 5.61 -5.29
C ILE A 123 -1.96 6.45 -6.38
N ALA A 124 -1.40 6.46 -7.59
CA ALA A 124 -1.92 7.23 -8.72
C ALA A 124 -3.27 6.72 -9.26
N LEU A 125 -3.75 5.53 -8.89
CA LEU A 125 -5.07 5.02 -9.30
C LEU A 125 -6.19 6.03 -8.95
N PHE A 126 -6.03 6.77 -7.86
CA PHE A 126 -7.01 7.76 -7.40
C PHE A 126 -6.86 9.14 -8.03
N ASN A 127 -5.89 9.37 -8.93
CA ASN A 127 -5.68 10.70 -9.56
C ASN A 127 -6.92 11.24 -10.28
N GLY A 128 -7.74 10.35 -10.84
CA GLY A 128 -8.98 10.72 -11.53
C GLY A 128 -10.14 11.13 -10.61
N VAL A 129 -10.00 10.97 -9.28
CA VAL A 129 -11.03 11.41 -8.32
C VAL A 129 -11.05 12.93 -8.26
N GLN A 130 -12.20 13.52 -8.64
CA GLN A 130 -12.34 14.98 -8.76
C GLN A 130 -12.22 15.70 -7.42
N ASN A 131 -12.90 15.19 -6.38
CA ASN A 131 -12.85 15.78 -5.05
C ASN A 131 -11.45 15.58 -4.45
N ALA A 132 -10.74 16.70 -4.23
CA ALA A 132 -9.37 16.70 -3.75
C ALA A 132 -9.22 16.06 -2.37
N LYS A 133 -10.16 16.28 -1.44
CA LYS A 133 -10.13 15.69 -0.10
C LYS A 133 -10.25 14.17 -0.17
N ILE A 134 -11.21 13.67 -0.94
CA ILE A 134 -11.42 12.22 -1.16
C ILE A 134 -10.17 11.61 -1.80
N ARG A 135 -9.66 12.24 -2.86
CA ARG A 135 -8.44 11.78 -3.56
C ARG A 135 -7.25 11.66 -2.61
N GLN A 136 -6.97 12.72 -1.85
CA GLN A 136 -5.83 12.76 -0.93
C GLN A 136 -5.96 11.72 0.17
N GLU A 137 -7.16 11.56 0.75
CA GLU A 137 -7.39 10.60 1.82
C GLU A 137 -7.16 9.16 1.35
N TRP A 138 -7.66 8.81 0.16
CA TRP A 138 -7.40 7.49 -0.42
C TRP A 138 -5.93 7.28 -0.79
N GLN A 139 -5.26 8.29 -1.34
CA GLN A 139 -3.83 8.22 -1.63
C GLN A 139 -3.00 8.00 -0.36
N LYS A 140 -3.37 8.67 0.74
CA LYS A 140 -2.74 8.51 2.05
C LYS A 140 -2.95 7.11 2.62
N ALA A 141 -4.19 6.61 2.60
CA ALA A 141 -4.51 5.27 3.06
C ALA A 141 -3.70 4.20 2.30
N ILE A 142 -3.68 4.27 0.96
CA ILE A 142 -2.91 3.33 0.12
C ILE A 142 -1.41 3.45 0.38
N ALA A 143 -0.87 4.66 0.55
CA ALA A 143 0.54 4.86 0.86
C ALA A 143 0.94 4.21 2.20
N ILE A 144 0.15 4.38 3.26
CA ILE A 144 0.41 3.78 4.57
C ILE A 144 0.37 2.24 4.48
N LEU A 145 -0.62 1.68 3.77
CA LEU A 145 -0.71 0.24 3.55
C LEU A 145 0.50 -0.30 2.77
N CYS A 146 0.91 0.40 1.72
CA CYS A 146 2.09 0.04 0.94
C CYS A 146 3.38 0.14 1.76
N LEU A 147 3.48 1.06 2.72
CA LEU A 147 4.65 1.17 3.59
C LEU A 147 4.85 -0.12 4.41
N VAL A 148 3.77 -0.67 4.98
CA VAL A 148 3.80 -1.96 5.68
C VAL A 148 4.31 -3.08 4.77
N LEU A 149 3.83 -3.14 3.52
CA LEU A 149 4.27 -4.12 2.55
C LEU A 149 5.76 -4.01 2.20
N VAL A 150 6.29 -2.78 2.06
CA VAL A 150 7.71 -2.58 1.77
C VAL A 150 8.58 -2.98 2.94
N VAL A 151 8.19 -2.65 4.18
CA VAL A 151 8.90 -3.10 5.38
C VAL A 151 8.99 -4.64 5.40
N ALA A 152 7.86 -5.32 5.17
CA ALA A 152 7.82 -6.78 5.10
C ALA A 152 8.73 -7.35 3.99
N ALA A 153 8.65 -6.80 2.78
CA ALA A 153 9.45 -7.26 1.64
C ALA A 153 10.95 -7.03 1.86
N ARG A 154 11.34 -5.93 2.52
CA ARG A 154 12.74 -5.65 2.85
C ARG A 154 13.29 -6.60 3.91
N GLU A 155 12.49 -6.96 4.91
CA GLU A 155 12.87 -7.97 5.90
C GLU A 155 13.05 -9.34 5.24
N GLN A 156 12.12 -9.76 4.39
CA GLN A 156 12.20 -11.04 3.69
C GLN A 156 13.45 -11.16 2.80
N ASP A 157 13.83 -10.08 2.10
CA ASP A 157 15.06 -10.06 1.32
C ASP A 157 16.31 -10.22 2.21
N LYS A 158 16.34 -9.61 3.40
CA LYS A 158 17.45 -9.79 4.36
C LYS A 158 17.58 -11.24 4.83
N LEU A 159 16.47 -11.96 4.95
CA LEU A 159 16.45 -13.36 5.38
C LEU A 159 16.81 -14.37 4.27
N THR A 160 16.79 -13.95 3.00
CA THR A 160 17.00 -14.82 1.83
C THR A 160 18.36 -14.64 1.17
N VAL A 161 19.16 -13.64 1.58
CA VAL A 161 20.57 -13.52 1.16
C VAL A 161 21.41 -14.48 2.01
N PRO A 162 22.04 -15.52 1.41
CA PRO A 162 23.00 -16.34 2.14
C PRO A 162 24.24 -15.48 2.47
N VAL A 163 24.69 -15.55 3.73
CA VAL A 163 25.96 -14.98 4.18
C VAL A 163 27.12 -15.66 3.45
#